data_AF-A0A519UZV1-F1
#
_entry.id   AF-A0A519UZV1-F1
#
_cell.length_a   1.000
_cell.length_b   1.000
_cell.length_c   1.000
_cell.angle_alpha   90.00
_cell.angle_beta   90.00
_cell.angle_gamma   90.00
#
_symmetry.space_group_name_H-M   'P 1'
#
loop_
_entity.id
_entity.type
_entity.pdbx_description
1 polymer ?
#
loop_
_entity_poly.entity_id
_entity_poly.type
_entity_poly.pdbx_seq_one_letter_code
_entity_poly.pdbx_strand_id
1 'polypeptide(L)'
;MTKYFLLAVPATLLATQAFGQTIEFSGRANAGFSEFRGNSSTTSTTVVTTNSGTSESTRAVNPYGKKLGTGFGVSVRAQRVGKTGLLTALDLGFDWMQARTDVNFIYYNSSSSYSRSATGTVRLYTPCLTAFGGVGWRLAGQKLALDALVGPELAYVLDAREKGDGATSANGGWSSDVD
;
A
#
# COMPACT_ATOMS: atom_id res chain seq x y z
N MET A 1 32.60 17.54 -4.68
CA MET A 1 31.71 18.67 -5.03
C MET A 1 30.34 18.26 -5.58
N THR A 2 29.96 16.98 -5.56
CA THR A 2 28.78 16.47 -6.31
C THR A 2 27.50 16.32 -5.49
N LYS A 3 27.57 16.37 -4.13
CA LYS A 3 26.42 16.09 -3.25
C LYS A 3 25.36 17.20 -3.24
N TYR A 4 25.76 18.45 -3.39
CA TYR A 4 24.83 19.59 -3.37
C TYR A 4 24.12 19.80 -4.71
N PHE A 5 24.62 19.21 -5.80
CA PHE A 5 24.02 19.35 -7.14
C PHE A 5 22.64 18.66 -7.21
N LEU A 6 22.49 17.52 -6.55
CA LEU A 6 21.22 16.78 -6.48
C LEU A 6 20.13 17.51 -5.68
N LEU A 7 20.52 18.38 -4.73
CA LEU A 7 19.60 19.25 -3.98
C LEU A 7 19.36 20.60 -4.68
N ALA A 8 20.37 21.12 -5.37
CA ALA A 8 20.29 22.43 -6.04
C ALA A 8 19.35 22.41 -7.25
N VAL A 9 19.26 21.31 -8.00
CA VAL A 9 18.38 21.18 -9.18
C VAL A 9 16.89 21.28 -8.81
N PRO A 10 16.33 20.49 -7.85
CA PRO A 10 14.94 20.66 -7.45
C PRO A 10 14.70 22.04 -6.80
N ALA A 11 15.65 22.58 -6.03
CA ALA A 11 15.52 23.90 -5.41
C ALA A 11 15.47 25.05 -6.44
N THR A 12 16.26 24.99 -7.50
CA THR A 12 16.28 26.02 -8.56
C THR A 12 15.07 25.93 -9.49
N LEU A 13 14.52 24.74 -9.70
CA LEU A 13 13.23 24.56 -10.41
C LEU A 13 12.05 25.16 -9.63
N LEU A 14 12.13 25.20 -8.30
CA LEU A 14 11.12 25.83 -7.43
C LEU A 14 11.34 27.35 -7.26
N ALA A 15 12.59 27.83 -7.30
CA ALA A 15 12.93 29.24 -7.05
C ALA A 15 12.79 30.15 -8.29
N THR A 16 12.78 29.61 -9.50
CA THR A 16 12.65 30.41 -10.73
C THR A 16 11.18 30.67 -11.06
N GLN A 17 10.58 31.61 -10.34
CA GLN A 17 9.27 32.16 -10.69
C GLN A 17 9.42 33.14 -11.85
N ALA A 18 9.33 32.63 -13.07
CA ALA A 18 9.11 33.50 -14.24
C ALA A 18 7.64 33.94 -14.24
N PHE A 19 7.37 35.21 -14.55
CA PHE A 19 6.02 35.76 -14.63
C PHE A 19 5.06 34.80 -15.35
N GLY A 20 3.90 34.50 -14.75
CA GLY A 20 2.84 33.64 -15.30
C GLY A 20 2.92 32.15 -14.96
N GLN A 21 3.62 31.79 -13.89
CA GLN A 21 3.54 30.47 -13.28
C GLN A 21 2.66 30.53 -12.04
N THR A 22 1.83 29.52 -11.84
CA THR A 22 0.95 29.42 -10.67
C THR A 22 1.30 28.17 -9.89
N ILE A 23 1.43 28.28 -8.57
CA ILE A 23 1.51 27.12 -7.68
C ILE A 23 0.11 26.84 -7.15
N GLU A 24 -0.35 25.62 -7.33
CA GLU A 24 -1.64 25.11 -6.89
C GLU A 24 -1.43 24.04 -5.81
N PHE A 25 -2.26 24.08 -4.77
CA PHE A 25 -2.27 23.09 -3.71
C PHE A 25 -3.60 22.33 -3.73
N SER A 26 -3.55 21.01 -3.56
CA SER A 26 -4.75 20.19 -3.45
C SER A 26 -4.60 19.09 -2.41
N GLY A 27 -5.70 18.81 -1.71
CA GLY A 27 -5.86 17.59 -0.93
C GLY A 27 -6.47 16.50 -1.81
N ARG A 28 -6.01 15.27 -1.66
CA ARG A 28 -6.48 14.12 -2.42
C ARG A 28 -6.89 13.01 -1.46
N ALA A 29 -7.96 12.31 -1.82
CA ALA A 29 -8.36 11.06 -1.20
C ALA A 29 -8.50 10.01 -2.30
N ASN A 30 -8.07 8.80 -2.04
CA ASN A 30 -8.15 7.69 -2.99
C ASN A 30 -8.69 6.43 -2.29
N ALA A 31 -9.31 5.57 -3.09
CA ALA A 31 -9.68 4.21 -2.71
C ALA A 31 -9.18 3.29 -3.82
N GLY A 32 -8.65 2.13 -3.43
CA GLY A 32 -7.96 1.25 -4.36
C GLY A 32 -8.05 -0.22 -3.98
N PHE A 33 -7.53 -1.04 -4.88
CA PHE A 33 -7.37 -2.47 -4.65
C PHE A 33 -5.90 -2.84 -4.80
N SER A 34 -5.43 -3.76 -3.96
CA SER A 34 -4.03 -4.19 -3.93
C SER A 34 -3.91 -5.70 -3.75
N GLU A 35 -2.85 -6.27 -4.32
CA GLU A 35 -2.47 -7.67 -4.16
C GLU A 35 -0.95 -7.81 -4.32
N PHE A 36 -0.38 -8.85 -3.71
CA PHE A 36 1.02 -9.21 -3.91
C PHE A 36 1.19 -10.04 -5.18
N ARG A 37 2.18 -9.69 -6.00
CA ARG A 37 2.57 -10.43 -7.20
C ARG A 37 4.00 -10.98 -7.06
N GLY A 38 4.25 -12.13 -7.69
CA GLY A 38 5.56 -12.80 -7.67
C GLY A 38 5.47 -14.27 -7.28
N ASN A 39 6.62 -14.92 -7.24
CA ASN A 39 6.73 -16.35 -6.89
C ASN A 39 6.37 -16.61 -5.43
N SER A 40 6.68 -15.67 -4.53
CA SER A 40 6.43 -15.82 -3.10
C SER A 40 5.01 -15.46 -2.66
N SER A 41 4.14 -14.97 -3.56
CA SER A 41 2.75 -14.68 -3.20
C SER A 41 1.81 -15.84 -3.51
N THR A 42 0.76 -16.01 -2.68
CA THR A 42 -0.12 -17.18 -2.71
C THR A 42 -1.60 -16.81 -2.77
N THR A 43 -2.42 -17.67 -3.38
CA THR A 43 -3.89 -17.54 -3.34
C THR A 43 -4.49 -18.15 -2.08
N SER A 44 -3.82 -19.15 -1.50
CA SER A 44 -4.21 -19.80 -0.25
C SER A 44 -3.01 -20.10 0.65
N THR A 45 -3.24 -20.11 1.96
CA THR A 45 -2.23 -20.42 2.98
C THR A 45 -2.77 -21.43 3.99
N THR A 46 -1.84 -21.99 4.74
CA THR A 46 -2.10 -22.65 6.00
C THR A 46 -1.91 -21.65 7.14
N VAL A 47 -2.72 -21.77 8.18
CA VAL A 47 -2.51 -21.09 9.46
C VAL A 47 -1.88 -22.08 10.42
N VAL A 48 -0.83 -21.68 11.13
CA VAL A 48 -0.17 -22.50 12.14
C VAL A 48 -0.57 -21.96 13.51
N THR A 49 -1.17 -22.82 14.32
CA THR A 49 -1.45 -22.58 15.73
C THR A 49 -0.46 -23.39 16.55
N THR A 50 0.36 -22.74 17.35
CA THR A 50 1.30 -23.40 18.28
C THR A 50 0.80 -23.22 19.70
N ASN A 51 0.76 -24.30 20.47
CA ASN A 51 0.45 -24.26 21.90
C ASN A 51 1.56 -24.98 22.66
N SER A 52 2.33 -24.24 23.46
CA SER A 52 3.42 -24.78 24.30
C SER A 52 3.05 -24.90 25.78
N GLY A 53 1.75 -24.90 26.11
CA GLY A 53 1.22 -24.94 27.48
C GLY A 53 1.29 -23.60 28.23
N THR A 54 2.26 -22.74 27.91
CA THR A 54 2.44 -21.40 28.50
C THR A 54 2.26 -20.25 27.50
N SER A 55 2.20 -20.56 26.21
CA SER A 55 2.07 -19.57 25.15
C SER A 55 1.32 -20.17 23.96
N GLU A 56 0.42 -19.37 23.40
CA GLU A 56 -0.31 -19.69 22.18
C GLU A 56 0.02 -18.65 21.10
N SER A 57 0.26 -19.10 19.88
CA SER A 57 0.49 -18.22 18.73
C SER A 57 -0.20 -18.80 17.51
N THR A 58 -0.96 -17.97 16.81
CA THR A 58 -1.63 -18.32 15.56
C THR A 58 -1.21 -17.33 14.48
N ARG A 59 -0.64 -17.83 13.38
CA ARG A 59 -0.18 -17.00 12.25
C ARG A 59 -0.34 -17.72 10.91
N ALA A 60 -0.45 -16.98 9.82
CA ALA A 60 -0.33 -17.57 8.50
C ALA A 60 1.12 -17.99 8.21
N VAL A 61 1.28 -19.08 7.45
CA VAL A 61 2.60 -19.45 6.90
C VAL A 61 3.06 -18.43 5.86
N ASN A 62 2.13 -17.93 5.05
CA ASN A 62 2.41 -16.92 4.03
C ASN A 62 1.23 -15.92 3.91
N PRO A 63 1.35 -14.72 4.49
CA PRO A 63 0.31 -13.69 4.41
C PRO A 63 0.34 -12.89 3.09
N TYR A 64 1.34 -13.06 2.22
CA TYR A 64 1.48 -12.31 0.98
C TYR A 64 0.49 -12.78 -0.10
N GLY A 65 -0.71 -12.20 -0.06
CA GLY A 65 -1.84 -12.69 -0.84
C GLY A 65 -1.98 -12.19 -2.26
N LYS A 66 -2.35 -13.11 -3.16
CA LYS A 66 -2.67 -12.88 -4.59
C LYS A 66 -4.12 -12.49 -4.83
N LYS A 67 -4.93 -12.31 -3.78
CA LYS A 67 -6.30 -11.83 -3.95
C LYS A 67 -6.37 -10.35 -3.61
N LEU A 68 -7.11 -9.61 -4.45
CA LEU A 68 -7.40 -8.21 -4.24
C LEU A 68 -7.96 -7.96 -2.84
N GLY A 69 -7.24 -7.21 -2.02
CA GLY A 69 -7.79 -6.51 -0.88
C GLY A 69 -8.11 -5.06 -1.25
N THR A 70 -8.62 -4.32 -0.28
CA THR A 70 -9.02 -2.92 -0.45
C THR A 70 -8.12 -1.99 0.33
N GLY A 71 -7.90 -0.79 -0.19
CA GLY A 71 -7.15 0.24 0.49
C GLY A 71 -7.76 1.62 0.31
N PHE A 72 -7.25 2.55 1.10
CA PHE A 72 -7.55 3.97 0.98
C PHE A 72 -6.29 4.77 1.21
N GLY A 73 -6.28 6.00 0.72
CA GLY A 73 -5.15 6.88 0.91
C GLY A 73 -5.55 8.34 0.90
N VAL A 74 -4.69 9.14 1.49
CA VAL A 74 -4.82 10.59 1.54
C VAL A 74 -3.48 11.23 1.22
N SER A 75 -3.51 12.34 0.50
CA SER A 75 -2.27 13.01 0.13
C SER A 75 -2.47 14.50 -0.09
N VAL A 76 -1.35 15.24 -0.06
CA VAL A 76 -1.30 16.66 -0.37
C VAL A 76 -0.35 16.87 -1.54
N ARG A 77 -0.82 17.59 -2.54
CA ARG A 77 -0.07 17.89 -3.76
C ARG A 77 0.23 19.37 -3.86
N ALA A 78 1.48 19.68 -4.20
CA ALA A 78 1.90 20.97 -4.71
C ALA A 78 2.21 20.82 -6.21
N GLN A 79 1.57 21.63 -7.04
CA GLN A 79 1.71 21.59 -8.49
C GLN A 79 2.04 22.98 -9.03
N ARG A 80 3.09 23.07 -9.84
CA ARG A 80 3.41 24.29 -10.60
C ARG A 80 2.86 24.16 -12.01
N VAL A 81 2.07 25.15 -12.40
CA VAL A 81 1.47 25.30 -13.73
C VAL A 81 2.23 26.40 -14.48
N GLY A 82 2.91 26.02 -15.56
CA GLY A 82 3.59 26.95 -16.46
C GLY A 82 2.65 27.63 -17.44
N LYS A 83 3.10 28.75 -18.03
CA LYS A 83 2.35 29.54 -19.03
C LYS A 83 1.78 28.73 -20.20
N THR A 84 2.52 27.71 -20.63
CA THR A 84 2.13 26.86 -21.77
C THR A 84 1.27 25.67 -21.36
N GLY A 85 0.94 25.51 -20.08
CA GLY A 85 0.23 24.35 -19.54
C GLY A 85 1.16 23.24 -19.02
N LEU A 86 2.49 23.40 -19.11
CA LEU A 86 3.43 22.44 -18.53
C LEU A 86 3.23 22.34 -17.01
N LEU A 87 3.16 21.11 -16.49
CA LEU A 87 2.97 20.82 -15.07
C LEU A 87 4.22 20.16 -14.48
N THR A 88 4.56 20.55 -13.26
CA THR A 88 5.46 19.79 -12.38
C THR A 88 4.77 19.64 -11.03
N ALA A 89 4.70 18.43 -10.49
CA ALA A 89 3.99 18.15 -9.25
C ALA A 89 4.85 17.34 -8.28
N LEU A 90 4.70 17.66 -7.01
CA LEU A 90 5.16 16.85 -5.88
C LEU A 90 3.93 16.50 -5.04
N ASP A 91 3.83 15.25 -4.64
CA ASP A 91 2.70 14.73 -3.86
C ASP A 91 3.24 13.87 -2.73
N LEU A 92 2.80 14.15 -1.50
CA LEU A 92 3.17 13.40 -0.30
C LEU A 92 1.90 12.85 0.34
N GLY A 93 1.91 11.55 0.60
CA GLY A 93 0.72 10.83 1.01
C GLY A 93 0.96 9.74 2.04
N PHE A 94 -0.17 9.20 2.47
CA PHE A 94 -0.27 8.01 3.28
C PHE A 94 -1.28 7.08 2.62
N ASP A 95 -0.88 5.84 2.38
CA ASP A 95 -1.73 4.81 1.82
C ASP A 95 -1.84 3.63 2.78
N TRP A 96 -3.07 3.21 3.08
CA TRP A 96 -3.37 2.00 3.83
C TRP A 96 -3.81 0.92 2.85
N MET A 97 -2.92 -0.04 2.55
CA MET A 97 -3.20 -1.11 1.62
C MET A 97 -3.53 -2.42 2.33
N GLN A 98 -4.27 -3.28 1.63
CA GLN A 98 -4.60 -4.62 2.09
C GLN A 98 -4.46 -5.62 0.95
N ALA A 99 -3.87 -6.78 1.21
CA ALA A 99 -3.94 -7.95 0.35
C ALA A 99 -4.61 -9.11 1.08
N ARG A 100 -5.24 -10.02 0.33
CA ARG A 100 -5.98 -11.16 0.89
C ARG A 100 -5.42 -12.51 0.41
N THR A 101 -5.49 -13.49 1.30
CA THR A 101 -5.17 -14.89 1.07
C THR A 101 -6.26 -15.76 1.71
N ASP A 102 -6.73 -16.80 1.01
CA ASP A 102 -7.65 -17.76 1.61
C ASP A 102 -6.94 -18.70 2.58
N VAL A 103 -7.67 -19.22 3.55
CA VAL A 103 -7.17 -20.30 4.41
C VAL A 103 -7.84 -21.61 4.04
N ASN A 104 -7.02 -22.63 3.79
CA ASN A 104 -7.50 -23.97 3.45
C ASN A 104 -7.32 -24.96 4.61
N PHE A 105 -6.32 -24.72 5.47
CA PHE A 105 -5.98 -25.59 6.58
C PHE A 105 -5.50 -24.81 7.79
N ILE A 106 -5.77 -25.34 8.98
CA ILE A 106 -5.06 -24.99 10.22
C ILE A 106 -4.20 -26.18 10.63
N TYR A 107 -2.92 -25.91 10.84
CA TYR A 107 -1.95 -26.84 11.41
C TYR A 107 -1.78 -26.55 12.90
N TYR A 108 -2.15 -27.52 13.74
CA TYR A 108 -1.99 -27.45 15.18
C TYR A 108 -0.65 -28.08 15.56
N ASN A 109 0.30 -27.22 15.95
CA ASN A 109 1.61 -27.62 16.43
C ASN A 109 1.58 -27.78 17.95
N SER A 110 1.51 -29.04 18.38
CA SER A 110 1.53 -29.48 19.77
C SER A 110 2.24 -30.84 19.87
N SER A 111 2.26 -31.44 21.06
CA SER A 111 2.84 -32.78 21.30
C SER A 111 2.35 -33.86 20.33
N SER A 112 1.11 -33.74 19.83
CA SER A 112 0.57 -34.53 18.72
C SER A 112 0.11 -33.57 17.64
N SER A 113 0.99 -33.28 16.68
CA SER A 113 0.67 -32.32 15.62
C SER A 113 -0.33 -32.89 14.62
N TYR A 114 -1.30 -32.08 14.20
CA TYR A 114 -2.31 -32.47 13.21
C TYR A 114 -2.81 -31.27 12.40
N SER A 115 -3.33 -31.54 11.20
CA SER A 115 -3.98 -30.54 10.35
C SER A 115 -5.49 -30.73 10.31
N ARG A 116 -6.24 -29.64 10.20
CA ARG A 116 -7.69 -29.67 9.90
C ARG A 116 -8.01 -28.73 8.75
N SER A 117 -8.95 -29.15 7.91
CA SER A 117 -9.52 -28.27 6.89
C SER A 117 -10.20 -27.09 7.55
N ALA A 118 -9.99 -25.91 6.98
CA ALA A 118 -10.56 -24.67 7.45
C ALA A 118 -10.98 -23.81 6.26
N THR A 119 -11.85 -22.84 6.54
CA THR A 119 -12.19 -21.75 5.63
C THR A 119 -11.89 -20.45 6.34
N GLY A 120 -11.61 -19.40 5.58
CA GLY A 120 -11.36 -18.08 6.13
C GLY A 120 -10.47 -17.25 5.23
N THR A 121 -10.06 -16.09 5.74
CA THR A 121 -9.23 -15.15 5.02
C THR A 121 -8.19 -14.54 5.95
N VAL A 122 -6.95 -14.54 5.48
CA VAL A 122 -5.86 -13.75 6.05
C VAL A 122 -5.74 -12.47 5.24
N ARG A 123 -5.62 -11.35 5.94
CA ARG A 123 -5.43 -10.00 5.41
C ARG A 123 -4.07 -9.51 5.87
N LEU A 124 -3.22 -9.09 4.95
CA LEU A 124 -1.99 -8.38 5.26
C LEU A 124 -2.22 -6.90 5.00
N TYR A 125 -2.08 -6.10 6.05
CA TYR A 125 -2.20 -4.65 6.00
C TYR A 125 -0.82 -4.03 5.86
N THR A 126 -0.67 -3.07 4.96
CA THR A 126 0.63 -2.47 4.63
C THR A 126 0.47 -0.94 4.55
N PRO A 127 0.48 -0.23 5.69
CA PRO A 127 0.51 1.22 5.71
C PRO A 127 1.85 1.74 5.16
N CYS A 128 1.76 2.70 4.24
CA CYS A 128 2.91 3.28 3.55
C CYS A 128 2.88 4.80 3.58
N LEU A 129 4.06 5.42 3.68
CA LEU A 129 4.25 6.81 3.26
C LEU A 129 4.58 6.82 1.78
N THR A 130 3.88 7.66 1.01
CA THR A 130 4.07 7.78 -0.43
C THR A 130 4.60 9.14 -0.83
N ALA A 131 5.49 9.15 -1.81
CA ALA A 131 6.06 10.34 -2.40
C ALA A 131 6.06 10.19 -3.92
N PHE A 132 5.23 10.99 -4.59
CA PHE A 132 5.17 11.03 -6.04
C PHE A 132 5.78 12.34 -6.55
N GLY A 133 6.59 12.22 -7.60
CA GLY A 133 7.16 13.36 -8.32
C GLY A 133 6.83 13.19 -9.79
N GLY A 134 6.17 14.19 -10.39
CA GLY A 134 5.65 14.05 -11.75
C GLY A 134 5.81 15.29 -12.61
N VAL A 135 5.78 15.06 -13.91
CA VAL A 135 5.66 16.08 -14.93
C VAL A 135 4.41 15.80 -15.76
N GLY A 136 3.85 16.84 -16.36
CA GLY A 136 2.58 16.68 -17.06
C GLY A 136 2.20 17.88 -17.89
N TRP A 137 0.96 17.86 -18.34
CA TRP A 137 0.39 18.92 -19.15
C TRP A 137 -1.07 19.16 -18.78
N ARG A 138 -1.43 20.44 -18.68
CA ARG A 138 -2.81 20.91 -18.55
C ARG A 138 -3.41 21.04 -19.94
N LEU A 139 -4.34 20.15 -20.25
CA LEU A 139 -5.18 20.21 -21.43
C LEU A 139 -6.22 21.31 -21.18
N ALA A 140 -5.99 22.47 -21.80
CA ALA A 140 -6.81 23.66 -21.58
C ALA A 140 -8.23 23.48 -22.17
N GLY A 141 -9.25 23.63 -21.32
CA GLY A 141 -10.65 23.80 -21.72
C GLY A 141 -11.24 25.04 -21.05
N GLN A 142 -12.15 25.75 -21.72
CA GLN A 142 -12.72 27.01 -21.20
C GLN A 142 -13.52 26.86 -19.89
N LYS A 143 -13.95 25.66 -19.55
CA LYS A 143 -14.78 25.37 -18.35
C LYS A 143 -14.16 24.34 -17.40
N LEU A 144 -13.19 23.57 -17.87
CA LEU A 144 -12.58 22.48 -17.13
C LEU A 144 -11.09 22.44 -17.44
N ALA A 145 -10.26 22.48 -16.39
CA ALA A 145 -8.84 22.19 -16.49
C ALA A 145 -8.66 20.68 -16.32
N LEU A 146 -8.14 20.02 -17.36
CA LEU A 146 -7.82 18.59 -17.32
C LEU A 146 -6.31 18.43 -17.26
N ASP A 147 -5.80 17.81 -16.21
CA ASP A 147 -4.37 17.61 -16.00
C ASP A 147 -3.99 16.17 -16.28
N ALA A 148 -3.02 15.97 -17.18
CA ALA A 148 -2.37 14.68 -17.40
C ALA A 148 -0.99 14.71 -16.76
N LEU A 149 -0.74 13.84 -15.79
CA LEU A 149 0.52 13.74 -15.04
C LEU A 149 1.06 12.33 -15.09
N VAL A 150 2.37 12.21 -15.22
CA VAL A 150 3.10 10.96 -15.15
C VAL A 150 4.36 11.16 -14.31
N GLY A 151 4.74 10.13 -13.55
CA GLY A 151 5.91 10.21 -12.70
C GLY A 151 6.10 8.94 -11.89
N PRO A 152 7.30 8.74 -11.34
CA PRO A 152 7.54 7.71 -10.34
C PRO A 152 6.81 8.03 -9.03
N GLU A 153 6.47 6.97 -8.31
CA GLU A 153 6.03 7.00 -6.93
C GLU A 153 6.96 6.12 -6.10
N LEU A 154 7.37 6.64 -4.94
CA LEU A 154 8.11 5.90 -3.93
C LEU A 154 7.15 5.63 -2.77
N ALA A 155 7.12 4.38 -2.31
CA ALA A 155 6.35 3.97 -1.15
C ALA A 155 7.29 3.38 -0.09
N TYR A 156 7.28 3.96 1.11
CA TYR A 156 7.98 3.44 2.27
C TYR A 156 6.98 2.74 3.18
N VAL A 157 7.11 1.42 3.31
CA VAL A 157 6.28 0.60 4.20
C VAL A 157 6.65 0.92 5.64
N LEU A 158 5.67 1.40 6.42
CA LEU A 158 5.85 1.71 7.83
C LEU A 158 5.78 0.45 8.70
N ASP A 159 4.84 -0.42 8.36
CA ASP A 159 4.50 -1.62 9.13
C ASP A 159 3.83 -2.66 8.22
N ALA A 160 3.75 -3.91 8.68
CA ALA A 160 3.10 -5.00 7.96
C ALA A 160 2.36 -5.92 8.93
N ARG A 161 1.06 -5.69 9.12
CA ARG A 161 0.26 -6.42 10.12
C ARG A 161 -0.66 -7.44 9.48
N GLU A 162 -0.58 -8.69 9.95
CA GLU A 162 -1.46 -9.78 9.57
C GLU A 162 -2.69 -9.83 10.47
N LYS A 163 -3.88 -9.94 9.87
CA LYS A 163 -5.09 -10.37 10.59
C LYS A 163 -5.82 -11.47 9.83
N GLY A 164 -6.14 -12.54 10.52
CA GLY A 164 -6.87 -13.68 9.96
C GLY A 164 -8.11 -13.99 10.76
N ASP A 165 -9.15 -14.46 10.08
CA ASP A 165 -10.35 -15.00 10.70
C ASP A 165 -11.00 -16.05 9.81
N GLY A 166 -11.74 -16.98 10.44
CA GLY A 166 -12.52 -17.98 9.71
C GLY A 166 -13.10 -19.07 10.60
N ALA A 167 -13.40 -20.22 10.02
CA ALA A 167 -14.02 -21.36 10.69
C ALA A 167 -13.31 -22.69 10.38
N THR A 168 -13.39 -23.61 11.34
CA THR A 168 -12.98 -25.01 11.16
C THR A 168 -14.20 -25.90 11.05
N SER A 169 -14.07 -27.03 10.36
CA SER A 169 -15.17 -28.00 10.19
C SER A 169 -15.62 -28.68 11.49
N ALA A 170 -14.89 -28.51 12.60
CA ALA A 170 -15.08 -29.30 13.80
C ALA A 170 -15.18 -28.50 15.11
N ASN A 171 -14.50 -27.35 15.26
CA ASN A 171 -14.32 -26.69 16.55
C ASN A 171 -14.67 -25.17 16.55
N GLY A 172 -15.49 -24.70 15.61
CA GLY A 172 -15.90 -23.29 15.56
C GLY A 172 -14.87 -22.36 14.90
N GLY A 173 -14.89 -21.08 15.27
CA GLY A 173 -14.12 -20.00 14.65
C GLY A 173 -12.63 -19.97 15.05
N TRP A 174 -11.79 -19.39 14.20
CA TRP A 174 -10.38 -19.10 14.49
C TRP A 174 -10.05 -17.64 14.17
N SER A 175 -9.03 -17.08 14.80
CA SER A 175 -8.50 -15.75 14.49
C SER A 175 -6.99 -15.64 14.71
N SER A 176 -6.35 -14.74 13.98
CA SER A 176 -4.96 -14.31 14.17
C SER A 176 -4.86 -12.78 14.10
N ASP A 177 -3.94 -12.21 14.87
CA ASP A 177 -3.56 -10.81 14.81
C ASP A 177 -2.07 -10.73 15.19
N VAL A 178 -1.21 -10.51 14.19
CA VAL A 178 0.24 -10.62 14.32
C VAL A 178 0.90 -9.48 13.57
N ASP A 179 1.91 -8.87 14.20
CA ASP A 179 2.78 -7.84 13.61
C ASP A 179 3.99 -8.48 12.91
#